data_AF-A0A3C1JNE5-F1
#
_entry.id   AF-A0A3C1JNE5-F1
#
_cell.length_a   1.000
_cell.length_b   1.000
_cell.length_c   1.000
_cell.angle_alpha   90.00
_cell.angle_beta   90.00
_cell.angle_gamma   90.00
#
_symmetry.space_group_name_H-M   'P 1'
#
loop_
_entity.id
_entity.type
_entity.pdbx_description
1 polymer ?
#
loop_
_entity_poly.entity_id
_entity_poly.type
_entity_poly.pdbx_seq_one_letter_code
_entity_poly.pdbx_strand_id
1 'polypeptide(L)'
;MLDFIDAVFCSHDHLDHLDPFAVEGIAKASPGSVFVVPESAVAQATGLVGDHTRVITGQVDSTVKVGSMSVHTVPAAHGTGRDPVAECVWEADPIVGWRFVGFVVDIGGTRVYHAGDTSIYPGMVERLQNLEIDIALLPINGRDWFRERHGIIGNMDEREAAYLANAIGAKVLIPMHYDMFAGNPGSPGRLADLCAKEFPAQTIVVPGRCRRWVYHP
;
A
#
# COMPACT_ATOMS: atom_id res chain seq x y z
N MET A 1 3.86 -16.27 -17.75
CA MET A 1 3.59 -14.89 -18.22
C MET A 1 2.50 -14.33 -17.31
N LEU A 2 2.47 -13.02 -17.03
CA LEU A 2 1.41 -12.39 -16.22
C LEU A 2 0.27 -11.92 -17.15
N ASP A 3 -0.35 -12.87 -17.86
CA ASP A 3 -1.39 -12.65 -18.88
C ASP A 3 -2.83 -12.78 -18.32
N PHE A 4 -2.95 -12.82 -16.99
CA PHE A 4 -4.19 -13.00 -16.24
C PHE A 4 -4.51 -11.81 -15.32
N ILE A 5 -3.86 -10.66 -15.52
CA ILE A 5 -4.01 -9.50 -14.64
C ILE A 5 -5.12 -8.58 -15.17
N ASP A 6 -6.17 -8.39 -14.39
CA ASP A 6 -7.26 -7.47 -14.71
C ASP A 6 -6.99 -6.03 -14.24
N ALA A 7 -6.26 -5.89 -13.13
CA ALA A 7 -6.02 -4.60 -12.50
C ALA A 7 -4.64 -4.55 -11.82
N VAL A 8 -4.01 -3.38 -11.87
CA VAL A 8 -2.78 -3.05 -11.16
C VAL A 8 -3.04 -1.82 -10.31
N PHE A 9 -2.63 -1.86 -9.04
CA PHE A 9 -2.74 -0.74 -8.09
C PHE A 9 -1.35 -0.25 -7.77
N CYS A 10 -1.08 1.04 -7.98
CA CYS A 10 0.20 1.66 -7.64
C CYS A 10 -0.04 2.73 -6.58
N SER A 11 0.63 2.62 -5.43
CA SER A 11 0.44 3.52 -4.29
C SER A 11 1.08 4.90 -4.50
N HIS A 12 2.18 4.96 -5.25
CA HIS A 12 2.94 6.17 -5.59
C HIS A 12 4.01 5.89 -6.67
N ASP A 13 4.82 6.90 -7.00
CA ASP A 13 5.74 6.94 -8.14
C ASP A 13 7.21 6.57 -7.82
N HIS A 14 7.52 6.11 -6.60
CA HIS A 14 8.87 5.61 -6.33
C HIS A 14 9.16 4.33 -7.11
N LEU A 15 10.43 4.13 -7.47
CA LEU A 15 10.86 3.07 -8.39
C LEU A 15 10.59 1.65 -7.87
N ASP A 16 10.51 1.45 -6.56
CA ASP A 16 10.15 0.16 -5.96
C ASP A 16 8.66 -0.16 -6.01
N HIS A 17 7.81 0.81 -6.43
CA HIS A 17 6.36 0.64 -6.57
C HIS A 17 5.87 0.84 -8.01
N LEU A 18 6.39 1.85 -8.71
CA LEU A 18 6.11 2.14 -10.13
C LEU A 18 7.33 1.80 -11.00
N ASP A 19 7.76 0.54 -10.96
CA ASP A 19 8.88 0.04 -11.76
C ASP A 19 8.52 0.01 -13.26
N PRO A 20 9.26 0.73 -14.13
CA PRO A 20 8.99 0.76 -15.57
C PRO A 20 8.95 -0.63 -16.23
N PHE A 21 9.87 -1.53 -15.84
CA PHE A 21 9.93 -2.87 -16.44
C PHE A 21 8.71 -3.72 -16.09
N ALA A 22 8.25 -3.65 -14.83
CA ALA A 22 7.05 -4.34 -14.38
C ALA A 22 5.80 -3.77 -15.05
N VAL A 23 5.64 -2.44 -15.07
CA VAL A 23 4.46 -1.79 -15.65
C VAL A 23 4.35 -2.08 -17.15
N GLU A 24 5.42 -1.86 -17.92
CA GLU A 24 5.44 -2.15 -19.36
C GLU A 24 5.23 -3.66 -19.63
N GLY A 25 5.88 -4.51 -18.83
CA GLY A 25 5.77 -5.95 -18.94
C GLY A 25 4.35 -6.46 -18.71
N ILE A 26 3.67 -5.96 -17.67
CA ILE A 26 2.27 -6.30 -17.37
C ILE A 26 1.35 -5.71 -18.44
N ALA A 27 1.53 -4.44 -18.83
CA ALA A 27 0.69 -3.79 -19.83
C ALA A 27 0.70 -4.52 -21.18
N LYS A 28 1.86 -5.08 -21.54
CA LYS A 28 2.05 -5.92 -22.74
C LYS A 28 1.51 -7.34 -22.59
N ALA A 29 1.73 -7.98 -21.45
CA ALA A 29 1.28 -9.35 -21.20
C ALA A 29 -0.24 -9.46 -21.00
N SER A 30 -0.84 -8.45 -20.37
CA SER A 30 -2.27 -8.35 -20.06
C SER A 30 -2.85 -7.07 -20.70
N PRO A 31 -3.19 -7.07 -22.01
CA PRO A 31 -3.64 -5.86 -22.71
C PRO A 31 -5.00 -5.32 -22.23
N GLY A 32 -5.78 -6.13 -21.52
CA GLY A 32 -7.04 -5.72 -20.90
C GLY A 32 -6.90 -5.12 -19.49
N SER A 33 -5.70 -5.11 -18.91
CA SER A 33 -5.51 -4.65 -17.53
C SER A 33 -5.69 -3.14 -17.41
N VAL A 34 -6.29 -2.68 -16.32
CA VAL A 34 -6.31 -1.27 -15.93
C VAL A 34 -5.31 -0.98 -14.82
N PHE A 35 -4.86 0.26 -14.72
CA PHE A 35 -3.85 0.73 -13.76
C PHE A 35 -4.47 1.85 -12.93
N VAL A 36 -4.66 1.63 -11.64
CA VAL A 36 -5.16 2.64 -10.71
C VAL A 36 -3.97 3.24 -9.97
N VAL A 37 -3.75 4.54 -10.12
CA VAL A 37 -2.57 5.26 -9.62
C VAL A 37 -2.97 6.59 -8.99
N PRO A 38 -2.19 7.17 -8.04
CA PRO A 38 -2.48 8.50 -7.51
C PRO A 38 -2.37 9.58 -8.59
N GLU A 39 -2.97 10.73 -8.31
CA GLU A 39 -2.99 11.90 -9.21
C GLU A 39 -1.60 12.26 -9.75
N SER A 40 -0.60 12.28 -8.87
CA SER A 40 0.77 12.65 -9.26
C SER A 40 1.42 11.68 -10.25
N ALA A 41 0.97 10.42 -10.28
CA ALA A 41 1.56 9.35 -11.08
C ALA A 41 0.87 9.12 -12.43
N VAL A 42 -0.28 9.75 -12.68
CA VAL A 42 -1.10 9.51 -13.89
C VAL A 42 -0.32 9.69 -15.18
N ALA A 43 0.45 10.78 -15.29
CA ALA A 43 1.22 11.08 -16.50
C ALA A 43 2.32 10.04 -16.76
N GLN A 44 3.08 9.67 -15.71
CA GLN A 44 4.13 8.67 -15.80
C GLN A 44 3.56 7.29 -16.13
N ALA A 45 2.52 6.85 -15.42
CA ALA A 45 1.85 5.59 -15.68
C ALA A 45 1.28 5.53 -17.10
N THR A 46 0.68 6.61 -17.59
CA THR A 46 0.19 6.70 -18.98
C THR A 46 1.31 6.51 -19.99
N GLY A 47 2.48 7.12 -19.75
CA GLY A 47 3.65 6.94 -20.60
C GLY A 47 4.15 5.50 -20.65
N LEU A 48 4.18 4.81 -19.50
CA LEU A 48 4.61 3.41 -19.37
C LEU A 48 3.59 2.42 -19.95
N VAL A 49 2.30 2.64 -19.72
CA VAL A 49 1.21 1.77 -20.22
C VAL A 49 1.00 1.96 -21.72
N GLY A 50 1.27 3.16 -22.25
CA GLY A 50 1.08 3.50 -23.66
C GLY A 50 -0.38 3.72 -24.07
N ASP A 51 -1.31 3.74 -23.10
CA ASP A 51 -2.74 3.93 -23.32
C ASP A 51 -3.40 4.59 -22.10
N HIS A 52 -3.76 5.87 -22.23
CA HIS A 52 -4.42 6.64 -21.18
C HIS A 52 -5.78 6.08 -20.76
N THR A 53 -6.49 5.34 -21.63
CA THR A 53 -7.81 4.79 -21.31
C THR A 53 -7.72 3.64 -20.30
N ARG A 54 -6.52 3.08 -20.12
CA ARG A 54 -6.21 2.03 -19.16
C ARG A 54 -5.68 2.59 -17.84
N VAL A 55 -5.47 3.90 -17.71
CA VAL A 55 -5.00 4.53 -16.48
C VAL A 55 -6.15 5.26 -15.81
N ILE A 56 -6.45 4.86 -14.58
CA ILE A 56 -7.53 5.41 -13.76
C ILE A 56 -6.87 6.15 -12.59
N THR A 57 -7.30 7.39 -12.35
CA THR A 57 -6.85 8.13 -11.18
C THR A 57 -7.55 7.61 -9.92
N GLY A 58 -6.78 7.09 -8.98
CA GLY A 58 -7.20 6.82 -7.61
C GLY A 58 -7.38 8.12 -6.85
N GLN A 59 -8.52 8.77 -7.06
CA GLN A 59 -8.91 9.99 -6.34
C GLN A 59 -9.16 9.62 -4.87
N VAL A 60 -8.48 10.29 -3.94
CA VAL A 60 -8.67 10.07 -2.50
C VAL A 60 -10.13 10.31 -2.12
N ASP A 61 -10.63 9.47 -1.20
CA ASP A 61 -12.00 9.46 -0.71
C ASP A 61 -13.06 9.18 -1.79
N SER A 62 -12.61 8.65 -2.93
CA SER A 62 -13.47 8.21 -4.02
C SER A 62 -13.35 6.71 -4.26
N THR A 63 -14.42 6.14 -4.78
CA THR A 63 -14.49 4.71 -5.14
C THR A 63 -14.63 4.55 -6.64
N VAL A 64 -13.74 3.76 -7.24
CA VAL A 64 -13.83 3.36 -8.64
C VAL A 64 -14.24 1.90 -8.76
N LYS A 65 -14.95 1.55 -9.83
CA LYS A 65 -15.31 0.16 -10.15
C LYS A 65 -14.30 -0.40 -11.14
N VAL A 66 -13.73 -1.56 -10.82
CA VAL A 66 -12.80 -2.28 -11.68
C VAL A 66 -13.28 -3.72 -11.81
N GLY A 67 -13.93 -4.04 -12.93
CA GLY A 67 -14.62 -5.31 -13.10
C GLY A 67 -15.67 -5.53 -12.01
N SER A 68 -15.56 -6.63 -11.26
CA SER A 68 -16.43 -6.94 -10.12
C SER A 68 -15.99 -6.31 -8.79
N MET A 69 -14.83 -5.63 -8.77
CA MET A 69 -14.25 -5.05 -7.56
C MET A 69 -14.68 -3.59 -7.38
N SER A 70 -14.74 -3.15 -6.13
CA SER A 70 -14.80 -1.72 -5.78
C SER A 70 -13.49 -1.32 -5.14
N VAL A 71 -12.91 -0.21 -5.56
CA VAL A 71 -11.59 0.24 -5.08
C VAL A 71 -11.77 1.62 -4.50
N HIS A 72 -11.70 1.73 -3.18
CA HIS A 72 -11.72 3.00 -2.46
C HIS A 72 -10.29 3.46 -2.20
N THR A 73 -9.97 4.70 -2.57
CA THR A 73 -8.61 5.24 -2.39
C THR A 73 -8.55 6.04 -1.09
N VAL A 74 -7.54 5.78 -0.27
CA VAL A 74 -7.32 6.48 1.01
C VAL A 74 -5.95 7.18 1.01
N PRO A 75 -5.78 8.26 1.78
CA PRO A 75 -4.49 8.94 1.83
C PRO A 75 -3.44 8.07 2.55
N ALA A 76 -2.18 8.26 2.15
CA ALA A 76 -1.01 7.70 2.84
C ALA A 76 -0.03 8.83 3.20
N ALA A 77 0.69 8.66 4.30
CA ALA A 77 1.68 9.61 4.81
C ALA A 77 3.10 9.12 4.52
N HIS A 78 3.74 9.66 3.48
CA HIS A 78 5.08 9.21 3.09
C HIS A 78 6.00 10.36 2.74
N GLY A 79 7.30 10.10 2.84
CA GLY A 79 8.34 11.09 2.57
C GLY A 79 8.49 11.37 1.08
N THR A 80 8.83 12.61 0.74
CA THR A 80 8.97 13.05 -0.65
C THR A 80 10.39 12.91 -1.22
N GLY A 81 11.34 12.46 -0.39
CA GLY A 81 12.76 12.33 -0.73
C GLY A 81 13.51 13.66 -0.89
N ARG A 82 12.84 14.81 -0.73
CA ARG A 82 13.46 16.14 -0.89
C ARG A 82 14.26 16.58 0.33
N ASP A 83 13.87 16.17 1.53
CA ASP A 83 14.63 16.34 2.77
C ASP A 83 14.61 15.01 3.55
N PRO A 84 15.77 14.38 3.81
CA PRO A 84 15.84 13.15 4.59
C PRO A 84 15.38 13.29 6.05
N VAL A 85 15.24 14.52 6.57
CA VAL A 85 14.97 14.80 7.99
C VAL A 85 13.57 15.38 8.22
N ALA A 86 12.83 15.80 7.19
CA ALA A 86 11.55 16.47 7.36
C ALA A 86 10.54 16.19 6.25
N GLU A 87 9.31 15.93 6.67
CA GLU A 87 8.06 15.95 5.88
C GLU A 87 7.65 14.62 5.21
N CYS A 88 7.10 13.73 6.04
CA CYS A 88 6.00 12.88 5.58
C CYS A 88 4.84 13.80 5.18
N VAL A 89 4.33 13.64 3.95
CA VAL A 89 3.18 14.40 3.45
C VAL A 89 2.00 13.44 3.33
N TRP A 90 0.86 13.86 3.86
CA TRP A 90 -0.41 13.12 3.81
C TRP A 90 -1.57 14.02 3.37
N GLU A 91 -1.26 15.13 2.71
CA GLU A 91 -2.20 16.06 2.10
C GLU A 91 -1.91 16.19 0.61
N ALA A 92 -2.88 16.66 -0.16
CA ALA A 92 -2.70 16.91 -1.59
C ALA A 92 -1.71 18.05 -1.81
N ASP A 93 -0.76 17.84 -2.73
CA ASP A 93 0.06 18.91 -3.26
C ASP A 93 -0.80 19.82 -4.17
N PRO A 94 -0.74 21.15 -4.05
CA PRO A 94 -1.57 22.05 -4.85
C PRO A 94 -1.36 21.96 -6.37
N ILE A 95 -0.24 21.38 -6.83
CA ILE A 95 0.15 21.29 -8.23
C ILE A 95 -0.05 19.86 -8.74
N VAL A 96 0.46 18.87 -8.01
CA VAL A 96 0.47 17.47 -8.48
C VAL A 96 -0.60 16.60 -7.82
N GLY A 97 -1.38 17.14 -6.90
CA GLY A 97 -2.46 16.44 -6.20
C GLY A 97 -1.93 15.45 -5.16
N TRP A 98 -2.72 14.41 -4.90
CA TRP A 98 -2.34 13.33 -3.99
C TRP A 98 -1.15 12.54 -4.54
N ARG A 99 -0.11 12.37 -3.71
CA ARG A 99 1.14 11.69 -4.09
C ARG A 99 1.23 10.25 -3.62
N PHE A 100 0.75 9.99 -2.40
CA PHE A 100 0.83 8.70 -1.75
C PHE A 100 -0.56 8.27 -1.33
N VAL A 101 -0.95 7.06 -1.73
CA VAL A 101 -2.27 6.51 -1.42
C VAL A 101 -2.19 5.05 -1.00
N GLY A 102 -3.18 4.64 -0.21
CA GLY A 102 -3.56 3.24 -0.02
C GLY A 102 -4.86 2.92 -0.75
N PHE A 103 -5.18 1.63 -0.85
CA PHE A 103 -6.39 1.16 -1.51
C PHE A 103 -7.14 0.18 -0.61
N VAL A 104 -8.45 0.39 -0.45
CA VAL A 104 -9.36 -0.60 0.09
C VAL A 104 -10.12 -1.23 -1.07
N VAL A 105 -9.80 -2.49 -1.35
CA VAL A 105 -10.40 -3.27 -2.44
C VAL A 105 -11.47 -4.18 -1.85
N ASP A 106 -12.72 -3.95 -2.23
CA ASP A 106 -13.84 -4.85 -1.95
C ASP A 106 -13.99 -5.86 -3.09
N ILE A 107 -13.82 -7.13 -2.76
CA ILE A 107 -13.98 -8.27 -3.66
C ILE A 107 -15.00 -9.22 -3.05
N GLY A 108 -16.23 -9.20 -3.58
CA GLY A 108 -17.29 -10.09 -3.12
C GLY A 108 -17.63 -9.91 -1.64
N GLY A 109 -17.50 -8.69 -1.11
CA GLY A 109 -17.77 -8.36 0.29
C GLY A 109 -16.60 -8.57 1.24
N THR A 110 -15.45 -9.09 0.77
CA THR A 110 -14.20 -9.08 1.54
C THR A 110 -13.42 -7.81 1.22
N ARG A 111 -13.07 -7.03 2.24
CA ARG A 111 -12.38 -5.75 2.10
C ARG A 111 -10.90 -5.88 2.47
N VAL A 112 -10.03 -5.70 1.47
CA VAL A 112 -8.58 -5.78 1.61
C VAL A 112 -7.98 -4.39 1.55
N TYR A 113 -7.34 -3.95 2.63
CA TYR A 113 -6.60 -2.70 2.68
C TYR A 113 -5.13 -2.93 2.34
N HIS A 114 -4.66 -2.34 1.26
CA HIS A 114 -3.24 -2.20 0.94
C HIS A 114 -2.79 -0.78 1.31
N ALA A 115 -1.97 -0.65 2.35
CA ALA A 115 -1.62 0.67 2.89
C ALA A 115 -0.76 1.54 1.96
N GLY A 116 -0.05 0.90 1.02
CA GLY A 116 1.08 1.56 0.36
C GLY A 116 2.20 1.81 1.37
N ASP A 117 3.08 2.73 1.01
CA ASP A 117 4.10 3.24 1.93
C ASP A 117 3.49 4.36 2.76
N THR A 118 3.42 4.16 4.07
CA THR A 118 2.76 5.11 4.96
C THR A 118 3.28 5.01 6.39
N SER A 119 3.38 6.16 7.06
CA SER A 119 3.36 6.30 8.52
C SER A 119 1.93 6.51 9.02
N ILE A 120 1.71 6.45 10.34
CA ILE A 120 0.43 6.84 10.94
C ILE A 120 0.29 8.37 10.90
N TYR A 121 -0.88 8.85 10.46
CA TYR A 121 -1.22 10.28 10.44
C TYR A 121 -2.51 10.56 11.25
N PRO A 122 -2.73 11.82 11.70
CA PRO A 122 -3.94 12.19 12.42
C PRO A 122 -5.22 11.89 11.62
N GLY A 123 -6.18 11.20 12.23
CA GLY A 123 -7.44 10.83 11.56
C GLY A 123 -7.39 9.52 10.75
N MET A 124 -6.22 8.87 10.63
CA MET A 124 -6.08 7.62 9.88
C MET A 124 -6.93 6.49 10.46
N VAL A 125 -6.92 6.34 11.79
CA VAL A 125 -7.64 5.26 12.48
C VAL A 125 -9.14 5.40 12.25
N GLU A 126 -9.70 6.59 12.50
CA GLU A 126 -11.12 6.88 12.35
C GLU A 126 -11.57 6.69 10.90
N ARG A 127 -10.74 7.13 9.94
CA ARG A 127 -11.02 6.93 8.51
C ARG A 127 -11.10 5.45 8.16
N LEU A 128 -10.11 4.66 8.56
CA LEU A 128 -10.02 3.24 8.21
C LEU A 128 -11.05 2.37 8.96
N GLN A 129 -11.39 2.71 10.21
CA GLN A 129 -12.45 2.05 10.97
C GLN A 129 -13.79 2.07 10.22
N ASN A 130 -14.13 3.19 9.58
CA ASN A 130 -15.37 3.34 8.81
C ASN A 130 -15.42 2.50 7.53
N LEU A 131 -14.31 1.87 7.15
CA LEU A 131 -14.20 1.05 5.94
C LEU A 131 -14.35 -0.45 6.20
N GLU A 132 -14.52 -0.88 7.47
CA GLU A 132 -14.75 -2.27 7.89
C GLU A 132 -13.77 -3.26 7.21
N ILE A 133 -12.48 -3.02 7.39
CA ILE A 133 -11.41 -3.77 6.74
C ILE A 133 -11.34 -5.19 7.31
N ASP A 134 -11.35 -6.21 6.43
CA ASP A 134 -11.13 -7.60 6.85
C ASP A 134 -9.65 -7.93 6.93
N ILE A 135 -8.88 -7.52 5.92
CA ILE A 135 -7.47 -7.87 5.75
C ILE A 135 -6.66 -6.60 5.56
N ALA A 136 -5.70 -6.35 6.44
CA ALA A 136 -4.80 -5.20 6.35
C ALA A 136 -3.38 -5.65 5.95
N LEU A 137 -2.89 -5.14 4.84
CA LEU A 137 -1.51 -5.27 4.38
C LEU A 137 -0.77 -3.99 4.77
N LEU A 138 0.10 -4.07 5.77
CA LEU A 138 0.75 -2.90 6.38
C LEU A 138 2.28 -3.00 6.28
N PRO A 139 2.99 -1.94 5.87
CA PRO A 139 4.45 -1.92 5.89
C PRO A 139 4.98 -2.03 7.33
N ILE A 140 6.10 -2.70 7.51
CA ILE A 140 6.73 -2.89 8.85
C ILE A 140 8.24 -2.62 8.85
N ASN A 141 8.79 -2.02 7.80
CA ASN A 141 10.21 -1.67 7.76
C ASN A 141 10.57 -0.59 8.79
N GLY A 142 9.62 0.24 9.22
CA GLY A 142 9.87 1.32 10.17
C GLY A 142 10.68 2.45 9.57
N ARG A 143 10.94 3.45 10.42
CA ARG A 143 11.77 4.62 10.16
C ARG A 143 12.74 4.79 11.31
N ASP A 144 14.00 5.08 10.99
CA ASP A 144 15.03 5.32 11.99
C ASP A 144 16.12 6.25 11.45
N TRP A 145 16.84 6.87 12.39
CA TRP A 145 17.90 7.83 12.11
C TRP A 145 19.01 7.28 11.19
N PHE A 146 19.31 5.98 11.25
CA PHE A 146 20.36 5.38 10.42
C PHE A 146 19.87 5.22 8.98
N ARG A 147 18.63 4.79 8.77
CA ARG A 147 18.02 4.64 7.44
C ARG A 147 17.85 5.97 6.72
N GLU A 148 17.29 6.96 7.43
CA GLU A 148 17.02 8.28 6.88
C GLU A 148 18.32 8.95 6.40
N ARG A 149 19.44 8.77 7.09
CA ARG A 149 20.76 9.26 6.64
C ARG A 149 21.31 8.59 5.38
N HIS A 150 20.81 7.41 5.04
CA HIS A 150 21.12 6.73 3.78
C HIS A 150 20.08 7.03 2.70
N GLY A 151 19.16 7.97 2.93
CA GLY A 151 18.09 8.31 1.99
C GLY A 151 17.00 7.25 1.89
N ILE A 152 16.92 6.33 2.86
CA ILE A 152 15.87 5.32 2.93
C ILE A 152 14.69 5.92 3.70
N ILE A 153 13.60 6.18 2.98
CA ILE A 153 12.37 6.71 3.55
C ILE A 153 11.62 5.55 4.22
N GLY A 154 11.42 5.66 5.52
CA GLY A 154 10.74 4.63 6.30
C GLY A 154 9.22 4.78 6.31
N ASN A 155 8.56 3.75 6.85
CA ASN A 155 7.10 3.66 6.97
C ASN A 155 6.71 3.43 8.45
N MET A 156 5.53 2.85 8.67
CA MET A 156 5.19 2.20 9.93
C MET A 156 6.24 1.17 10.33
N ASP A 157 6.54 1.13 11.63
CA ASP A 157 7.28 0.01 12.23
C ASP A 157 6.35 -1.15 12.60
N GLU A 158 6.91 -2.25 13.13
CA GLU A 158 6.12 -3.40 13.56
C GLU A 158 5.07 -3.02 14.61
N ARG A 159 5.38 -2.07 15.50
CA ARG A 159 4.48 -1.67 16.57
C ARG A 159 3.31 -0.86 16.04
N GLU A 160 3.57 0.12 15.21
CA GLU A 160 2.55 0.95 14.57
C GLU A 160 1.60 0.11 13.72
N ALA A 161 2.13 -0.86 12.95
CA ALA A 161 1.30 -1.78 12.17
C ALA A 161 0.39 -2.65 13.06
N ALA A 162 0.91 -3.22 14.15
CA ALA A 162 0.12 -4.01 15.10
C ALA A 162 -1.01 -3.19 15.74
N TYR A 163 -0.67 -1.99 16.23
CA TYR A 163 -1.63 -1.09 16.86
C TYR A 163 -2.70 -0.62 15.88
N LEU A 164 -2.31 -0.27 14.65
CA LEU A 164 -3.26 0.16 13.62
C LEU A 164 -4.22 -0.97 13.26
N ALA A 165 -3.72 -2.17 12.97
CA ALA A 165 -4.55 -3.32 12.60
C ALA A 165 -5.61 -3.63 13.67
N ASN A 166 -5.19 -3.64 14.95
CA ASN A 166 -6.11 -3.83 16.06
C ASN A 166 -7.10 -2.67 16.19
N ALA A 167 -6.65 -1.42 16.07
CA ALA A 167 -7.50 -0.24 16.21
C ALA A 167 -8.58 -0.16 15.12
N ILE A 168 -8.25 -0.52 13.87
CA ILE A 168 -9.20 -0.50 12.74
C ILE A 168 -10.10 -1.74 12.72
N GLY A 169 -9.90 -2.69 13.63
CA GLY A 169 -10.67 -3.93 13.70
C GLY A 169 -10.37 -4.91 12.56
N ALA A 170 -9.18 -4.85 11.96
CA ALA A 170 -8.80 -5.75 10.88
C ALA A 170 -8.73 -7.20 11.39
N LYS A 171 -9.50 -8.10 10.76
CA LYS A 171 -9.52 -9.52 11.15
C LYS A 171 -8.16 -10.18 10.96
N VAL A 172 -7.47 -9.84 9.87
CA VAL A 172 -6.16 -10.38 9.50
C VAL A 172 -5.16 -9.25 9.25
N LEU A 173 -4.00 -9.33 9.88
CA LEU A 173 -2.83 -8.51 9.59
C LEU A 173 -1.82 -9.30 8.77
N ILE A 174 -1.44 -8.75 7.61
CA ILE A 174 -0.35 -9.26 6.76
C ILE A 174 0.75 -8.19 6.74
N PRO A 175 1.94 -8.44 7.33
CA PRO A 175 3.04 -7.51 7.17
C PRO A 175 3.52 -7.49 5.71
N MET A 176 3.98 -6.33 5.25
CA MET A 176 4.62 -6.14 3.95
C MET A 176 5.82 -5.17 4.05
N HIS A 177 6.49 -4.92 2.92
CA HIS A 177 7.64 -4.00 2.81
C HIS A 177 8.76 -4.26 3.84
N TYR A 178 9.20 -5.51 4.01
CA TYR A 178 10.17 -5.86 5.07
C TYR A 178 11.32 -6.79 4.65
N ASP A 179 11.28 -7.36 3.45
CA ASP A 179 12.20 -8.44 3.06
C ASP A 179 12.60 -8.37 1.57
N MET A 180 12.67 -7.17 0.98
CA MET A 180 13.03 -7.03 -0.44
C MET A 180 14.34 -6.27 -0.64
N PHE A 181 14.57 -5.18 0.08
CA PHE A 181 15.72 -4.30 -0.12
C PHE A 181 16.73 -4.43 1.00
N ALA A 182 17.99 -4.68 0.64
CA ALA A 182 19.08 -4.69 1.60
C ALA A 182 19.16 -3.32 2.30
N GLY A 183 19.20 -3.32 3.63
CA GLY A 183 19.24 -2.09 4.43
C GLY A 183 17.89 -1.47 4.77
N ASN A 184 16.76 -2.00 4.27
CA ASN A 184 15.41 -1.58 4.66
C ASN A 184 14.54 -2.75 5.20
N PRO A 185 15.02 -3.53 6.19
CA PRO A 185 14.28 -4.68 6.68
C PRO A 185 13.17 -4.30 7.67
N GLY A 186 12.26 -5.24 7.92
CA GLY A 186 11.39 -5.27 9.10
C GLY A 186 11.33 -6.69 9.65
N SER A 187 10.80 -6.89 10.86
CA SER A 187 10.76 -8.21 11.49
C SER A 187 9.34 -8.70 11.72
N PRO A 188 8.81 -9.59 10.85
CA PRO A 188 7.53 -10.25 11.11
C PRO A 188 7.50 -11.03 12.43
N GLY A 189 8.66 -11.51 12.89
CA GLY A 189 8.80 -12.15 14.20
C GLY A 189 8.55 -11.18 15.35
N ARG A 190 9.15 -9.98 15.33
CA ARG A 190 8.87 -8.93 16.34
C ARG A 190 7.41 -8.50 16.31
N LEU A 191 6.83 -8.35 15.11
CA LEU A 191 5.39 -8.07 14.97
C LEU A 191 4.55 -9.17 15.62
N ALA A 192 4.85 -10.44 15.35
CA ALA A 192 4.11 -11.57 15.90
C ALA A 192 4.23 -11.66 17.42
N ASP A 193 5.44 -11.50 17.97
CA ASP A 193 5.68 -11.49 19.42
C ASP A 193 4.92 -10.36 20.10
N LEU A 194 4.89 -9.17 19.50
CA LEU A 194 4.16 -8.02 20.00
C LEU A 194 2.65 -8.28 20.02
N CYS A 195 2.07 -8.72 18.90
CA CYS A 195 0.65 -9.03 18.83
C CYS A 195 0.26 -10.16 19.80
N ALA A 196 1.07 -11.21 19.93
CA ALA A 196 0.81 -12.28 20.90
C ALA A 196 0.72 -11.75 22.35
N LYS A 197 1.48 -10.69 22.67
CA LYS A 197 1.50 -10.06 23.98
C LYS A 197 0.38 -9.05 24.19
N GLU A 198 0.11 -8.19 23.21
CA GLU A 198 -0.76 -7.01 23.39
C GLU A 198 -2.14 -7.16 22.71
N PHE A 199 -2.21 -7.95 21.63
CA PHE A 199 -3.41 -8.15 20.82
C PHE A 199 -3.61 -9.65 20.52
N PRO A 200 -3.81 -10.52 21.54
CA PRO A 200 -3.79 -11.97 21.37
C PRO A 200 -4.90 -12.53 20.46
N ALA A 201 -5.92 -11.72 20.16
CA ALA A 201 -6.99 -12.06 19.21
C ALA A 201 -6.67 -11.67 17.75
N GLN A 202 -5.62 -10.87 17.51
CA GLN A 202 -5.24 -10.44 16.16
C GLN A 202 -4.67 -11.64 15.39
N THR A 203 -5.34 -12.02 14.29
CA THR A 203 -4.77 -13.01 13.38
C THR A 203 -3.67 -12.36 12.57
N ILE A 204 -2.50 -12.99 12.53
CA ILE A 204 -1.35 -12.56 11.73
C ILE A 204 -1.02 -13.65 10.73
N VAL A 205 -0.86 -13.27 9.47
CA VAL A 205 -0.45 -14.19 8.41
C VAL A 205 0.81 -13.64 7.78
N VAL A 206 1.87 -14.44 7.76
CA VAL A 206 3.14 -14.14 7.07
C VAL A 206 3.30 -15.14 5.92
N PRO A 207 2.79 -14.84 4.72
CA PRO A 207 2.90 -15.76 3.59
C PRO A 207 4.37 -15.91 3.16
N GLY A 208 4.75 -17.11 2.76
CA GLY A 208 6.03 -17.31 2.08
C GLY A 208 6.08 -16.53 0.76
N ARG A 209 7.25 -16.04 0.36
CA ARG A 209 7.43 -15.35 -0.92
C ARG A 209 6.93 -16.22 -2.09
N CYS A 210 6.18 -15.60 -3.01
CA CYS A 210 5.58 -16.27 -4.16
C CYS A 210 4.65 -17.45 -3.81
N ARG A 211 4.15 -17.53 -2.57
CA ARG A 211 3.14 -18.52 -2.16
C ARG A 211 1.77 -17.90 -2.15
N ARG A 212 0.80 -18.65 -2.66
CA ARG A 212 -0.62 -18.32 -2.53
C ARG A 212 -1.07 -18.60 -1.09
N TRP A 213 -1.71 -17.61 -0.50
CA TRP A 213 -2.54 -17.78 0.69
C TRP A 213 -4.01 -17.63 0.29
N VAL A 214 -4.91 -18.33 0.98
CA VAL A 214 -6.35 -18.32 0.70
C VAL A 214 -7.06 -17.87 1.97
N TYR A 215 -7.88 -16.84 1.84
CA TYR A 215 -8.74 -16.34 2.91
C TYR A 215 -10.12 -17.00 2.85
N HIS A 216 -10.64 -17.39 4.01
CA HIS A 216 -11.97 -17.96 4.18
C HIS A 216 -12.75 -17.01 5.12
N PRO A 217 -13.68 -16.19 4.57
CA PRO A 217 -14.46 -15.22 5.34
C PRO A 217 -15.32 -15.81 6.44
#